data_AF-A0AAV2FU74-F1
#
_entry.id   AF-A0AAV2FU74-F1
#
_cell.length_a   1.000
_cell.length_b   1.000
_cell.length_c   1.000
_cell.angle_alpha   90.00
_cell.angle_beta   90.00
_cell.angle_gamma   90.00
#
_symmetry.space_group_name_H-M   'P 1'
#
loop_
_entity.id
_entity.type
_entity.pdbx_description
1 polymer ?
#
loop_
_entity_poly.entity_id
_entity_poly.type
_entity_poly.pdbx_seq_one_letter_code
_entity_poly.pdbx_strand_id
1 'polypeptide(L)'
;MHRLRHIEDNLTWLCKVPLICWHIIEWQLPDRSLRQYRLEQPISTSPPQWFSELHSINLRHQSKDWICKHEFYIKFWENRATWVVQGIPETRPMGY
;
A
#
# COMPACT_ATOMS: atom_id res chain seq x y z
N MET A 1 -5.91 25.86 -2.97
CA MET A 1 -5.71 24.66 -2.11
C MET A 1 -6.29 23.33 -2.66
N HIS A 2 -6.98 23.29 -3.80
CA HIS A 2 -7.52 22.02 -4.36
C HIS A 2 -6.51 21.22 -5.21
N ARG A 3 -5.43 21.85 -5.68
CA ARG A 3 -4.47 21.24 -6.63
C ARG A 3 -3.44 20.31 -5.96
N LEU A 4 -3.17 20.47 -4.65
CA LEU A 4 -2.21 19.64 -3.91
C LEU A 4 -2.79 18.26 -3.55
N ARG A 5 -4.06 18.22 -3.11
CA ARG A 5 -4.76 16.94 -2.82
C ARG A 5 -4.81 16.02 -4.04
N HIS A 6 -5.06 16.58 -5.23
CA HIS A 6 -5.13 15.79 -6.46
C HIS A 6 -3.78 15.17 -6.87
N ILE A 7 -2.65 15.71 -6.42
CA ILE A 7 -1.32 15.14 -6.69
C ILE A 7 -0.99 14.06 -5.65
N GLU A 8 -1.34 14.29 -4.38
CA GLU A 8 -1.18 13.30 -3.30
C GLU A 8 -2.03 12.05 -3.53
N ASP A 9 -3.26 12.20 -4.01
CA ASP A 9 -4.13 11.08 -4.39
C ASP A 9 -3.54 10.29 -5.57
N ASN A 10 -2.89 11.00 -6.51
CA ASN A 10 -2.23 10.41 -7.68
C ASN A 10 -0.87 9.77 -7.39
N LEU A 11 -0.38 9.82 -6.15
CA LEU A 11 0.85 9.13 -5.74
C LEU A 11 0.56 8.08 -4.66
N THR A 12 -0.61 8.10 -4.03
CA THR A 12 -0.99 7.15 -2.97
C THR A 12 -0.98 5.70 -3.46
N TRP A 13 -1.29 5.46 -4.75
CA TRP A 13 -1.21 4.13 -5.35
C TRP A 13 0.23 3.63 -5.58
N LEU A 14 1.21 4.53 -5.57
CA LEU A 14 2.64 4.21 -5.60
C LEU A 14 3.25 4.04 -4.20
N CYS A 15 2.53 4.40 -3.13
CA CYS A 15 3.06 4.29 -1.78
C CYS A 15 3.04 2.84 -1.29
N LYS A 16 4.10 2.44 -0.58
CA LYS A 16 4.11 1.20 0.20
C LYS A 16 3.62 1.50 1.61
N VAL A 17 2.33 1.28 1.86
CA VAL A 17 1.63 1.75 3.07
C VAL A 17 0.63 0.72 3.61
N PRO A 18 0.30 0.77 4.91
CA PRO A 18 -0.68 -0.14 5.49
C PRO A 18 -2.12 0.29 5.15
N LEU A 19 -2.88 -0.57 4.50
CA LEU A 19 -4.34 -0.52 4.50
C LEU A 19 -4.85 -0.91 5.88
N ILE A 20 -5.52 0.04 6.54
CA ILE A 20 -5.99 -0.09 7.92
C ILE A 20 -7.47 -0.44 7.90
N CYS A 21 -7.78 -1.69 8.18
CA CYS A 21 -9.13 -2.14 8.52
C CYS A 21 -9.22 -2.30 10.03
N TRP A 22 -10.41 -2.11 10.62
CA TRP A 22 -10.58 -2.14 12.08
C TRP A 22 -10.01 -3.39 12.74
N HIS A 23 -9.99 -4.53 12.04
CA HIS A 23 -9.51 -5.80 12.61
C HIS A 23 -8.18 -6.28 12.02
N ILE A 24 -7.73 -5.65 10.93
CA ILE A 24 -6.70 -6.17 10.03
C ILE A 24 -5.84 -5.02 9.52
N ILE A 25 -4.53 -5.20 9.55
CA ILE A 25 -3.59 -4.35 8.83
C ILE A 25 -3.03 -5.16 7.66
N GLU A 26 -3.22 -4.67 6.45
CA GLU A 26 -2.65 -5.27 5.24
C GLU A 26 -1.72 -4.26 4.56
N TRP A 27 -0.56 -4.69 4.07
CA TRP A 27 0.34 -3.76 3.36
C TRP A 27 0.03 -3.70 1.87
N GLN A 28 -0.19 -2.49 1.37
CA GLN A 28 -0.28 -2.24 -0.07
C GLN A 28 1.11 -2.40 -0.69
N LEU A 29 1.21 -3.26 -1.72
CA LEU A 29 2.40 -3.47 -2.52
C LEU A 29 2.20 -2.82 -3.90
N PRO A 30 2.69 -1.59 -4.11
CA PRO A 30 2.47 -0.82 -5.34
C PRO A 30 3.03 -1.52 -6.58
N ASP A 31 4.07 -2.35 -6.39
CA ASP A 31 4.72 -3.17 -7.41
C ASP A 31 3.74 -4.08 -8.17
N ARG A 32 2.55 -4.36 -7.64
CA ARG A 32 1.53 -5.21 -8.29
C ARG A 32 0.53 -4.46 -9.16
N SER A 33 0.44 -3.14 -9.04
CA SER A 33 -0.51 -2.31 -9.79
C SER A 33 0.15 -1.36 -10.80
N LEU A 34 1.49 -1.32 -10.87
CA LEU A 34 2.25 -0.42 -11.74
C LEU A 34 1.80 -0.44 -13.22
N ARG A 35 1.47 -1.62 -13.77
CA ARG A 35 0.98 -1.77 -15.15
C ARG A 35 -0.31 -1.02 -15.44
N GLN A 36 -1.21 -0.87 -14.47
CA GLN A 36 -2.45 -0.11 -14.65
C GLN A 36 -2.19 1.39 -14.88
N TYR A 37 -1.00 1.86 -14.51
CA TYR A 37 -0.55 3.25 -14.61
C TYR A 37 0.56 3.45 -15.63
N ARG A 38 0.76 2.49 -16.55
CA ARG A 38 1.78 2.55 -17.63
C ARG A 38 3.22 2.63 -17.10
N LEU A 39 3.46 2.00 -15.95
CA LEU A 39 4.79 1.82 -15.38
C LEU A 39 5.18 0.35 -15.51
N GLU A 40 6.47 0.09 -15.67
CA GLU A 40 6.97 -1.28 -15.73
C GLU A 40 6.71 -2.00 -14.40
N GLN A 41 6.15 -3.21 -14.47
CA GLN A 41 5.95 -4.06 -13.31
C GLN A 41 7.16 -4.99 -13.17
N PRO A 42 8.09 -4.74 -12.23
CA PRO A 42 9.21 -5.64 -12.02
C PRO A 42 8.70 -6.97 -11.47
N ILE A 43 9.42 -8.05 -11.79
CA ILE A 43 9.19 -9.34 -11.13
C ILE A 43 9.62 -9.16 -9.66
N SER A 44 8.68 -9.27 -8.73
CA SER A 44 8.99 -9.24 -7.30
C SER A 44 9.94 -10.38 -6.97
N THR A 45 11.16 -10.05 -6.54
CA THR A 45 12.13 -11.03 -6.02
C THR A 45 11.81 -11.46 -4.59
N SER A 46 11.04 -10.65 -3.86
CA SER A 46 10.48 -11.03 -2.57
C SER A 46 9.28 -11.95 -2.75
N PRO A 47 9.15 -13.01 -1.94
CA PRO A 47 7.90 -13.75 -1.86
C PRO A 47 6.78 -12.76 -1.49
N PRO A 48 5.58 -12.91 -2.06
CA PRO A 48 4.47 -12.07 -1.67
C PRO A 48 4.31 -12.08 -0.15
N GLN A 49 4.12 -10.91 0.44
CA GLN A 49 3.86 -10.79 1.87
C GLN A 49 2.44 -11.29 2.14
N TRP A 50 2.26 -12.61 2.17
CA TRP A 50 1.12 -13.20 2.84
C TRP A 50 1.47 -13.18 4.31
N PHE A 51 0.91 -12.22 5.03
CA PHE A 51 0.88 -12.28 6.48
C PHE A 51 0.01 -13.50 6.82
N SER A 52 0.62 -14.67 7.01
CA SER A 52 -0.07 -15.88 7.47
C SER A 52 -0.83 -15.62 8.78
N GLU A 53 -0.33 -14.66 9.56
CA GLU A 53 -1.02 -14.04 10.69
C GLU A 53 -2.42 -13.49 10.36
N LEU A 54 -2.69 -13.01 9.14
CA LEU A 54 -4.04 -12.57 8.75
C LEU A 54 -5.06 -13.69 8.81
N HIS A 55 -4.64 -14.92 8.49
CA HIS A 55 -5.52 -16.08 8.51
C HIS A 55 -5.82 -16.56 9.94
N SER A 56 -5.03 -16.16 10.92
CA SER A 56 -5.26 -16.48 12.34
C SER A 56 -6.07 -15.41 13.08
N ILE A 57 -6.41 -14.29 12.41
CA ILE A 57 -7.21 -13.22 13.00
C ILE A 57 -8.66 -13.70 13.21
N ASN A 58 -9.02 -13.90 14.47
CA ASN A 58 -10.40 -14.20 14.88
C ASN A 58 -11.06 -12.94 15.44
N LEU A 59 -12.22 -12.57 14.89
CA LEU A 59 -12.96 -11.34 15.24
C LEU A 59 -13.69 -11.41 16.59
N ARG A 60 -13.85 -12.59 17.19
CA ARG A 60 -14.73 -12.80 18.36
C ARG A 60 -14.16 -12.32 19.71
N HIS A 61 -12.86 -12.09 19.82
CA HIS A 61 -12.18 -11.75 21.10
C HIS A 61 -11.13 -10.64 20.97
N GLN A 62 -11.32 -9.67 20.08
CA GLN A 62 -10.30 -8.63 19.89
C GLN A 62 -10.37 -7.54 20.95
N SER A 63 -9.19 -7.20 21.47
CA SER A 63 -8.95 -6.17 22.51
C SER A 63 -9.56 -4.82 22.14
N LYS A 64 -9.94 -4.03 23.15
CA LYS A 64 -10.41 -2.64 23.00
C LYS A 64 -9.28 -1.64 22.71
N ASP A 65 -8.01 -2.03 22.84
CA ASP A 65 -6.84 -1.15 22.69
C ASP A 65 -6.46 -0.90 21.22
N TRP A 66 -7.45 -0.84 20.35
CA TRP A 66 -7.31 -0.58 18.91
C TRP A 66 -6.53 0.68 18.61
N ILE A 67 -6.75 1.73 19.41
CA ILE A 67 -6.04 2.99 19.27
C ILE A 67 -4.53 2.77 19.43
N CYS A 68 -4.10 2.08 20.50
CA CYS A 68 -2.68 1.78 20.72
C CYS A 68 -2.11 0.86 19.62
N LYS A 69 -2.89 -0.13 19.17
CA LYS A 69 -2.47 -1.06 18.12
C LYS A 69 -2.30 -0.36 16.77
N HIS A 70 -3.18 0.59 16.44
CA HIS A 70 -3.22 1.26 15.15
C HIS A 70 -2.43 2.55 15.09
N GLU A 71 -2.07 3.15 16.22
CA GLU A 71 -1.36 4.44 16.28
C GLU A 71 -0.12 4.46 15.36
N PHE A 72 0.70 3.41 15.42
CA PHE A 72 1.87 3.28 14.56
C PHE A 72 1.51 3.30 13.06
N TYR A 73 0.50 2.51 12.66
CA TYR A 73 0.08 2.40 11.26
C TYR A 73 -0.61 3.67 10.76
N ILE A 74 -1.37 4.36 11.62
CA ILE A 74 -1.99 5.65 11.31
C ILE A 74 -0.91 6.69 11.03
N LYS A 75 0.09 6.81 11.93
CA LYS A 75 1.24 7.71 11.70
C LYS A 75 2.00 7.36 10.42
N PHE A 76 2.14 6.06 10.12
CA PHE A 76 2.76 5.62 8.88
C PHE A 76 1.95 6.07 7.65
N TRP A 77 0.62 5.89 7.68
CA TRP A 77 -0.29 6.30 6.62
C TRP A 77 -0.34 7.81 6.41
N GLU A 78 -0.32 8.59 7.49
CA GLU A 78 -0.22 10.05 7.42
C GLU A 78 1.04 10.50 6.70
N ASN A 79 2.16 9.80 6.92
CA ASN A 79 3.44 10.05 6.26
C ASN A 79 3.61 9.30 4.92
N ARG A 80 2.53 8.80 4.31
CA ARG A 80 2.60 7.96 3.09
C ARG A 80 3.42 8.57 1.94
N ALA A 81 3.38 9.88 1.78
CA ALA A 81 4.07 10.57 0.69
C ALA A 81 5.61 10.41 0.75
N THR A 82 6.18 10.03 1.89
CA THR A 82 7.62 9.75 2.02
C THR A 82 8.02 8.35 1.55
N TRP A 83 7.04 7.45 1.37
CA TRP A 83 7.25 6.03 1.03
C TRP A 83 6.71 5.67 -0.37
N VAL A 84 6.91 6.58 -1.33
CA VAL A 84 6.51 6.39 -2.73
C VAL A 84 7.56 5.55 -3.46
N VAL A 85 7.11 4.48 -4.12
CA VAL A 85 7.95 3.71 -5.04
C VAL A 85 8.07 4.48 -6.36
N GLN A 86 9.31 4.72 -6.78
CA GLN A 86 9.58 5.30 -8.09
C GLN A 86 9.52 4.18 -9.15
N GLY A 87 8.60 4.31 -10.11
CA GLY A 87 8.48 3.37 -11.22
C GLY A 87 9.31 3.80 -12.43
N ILE A 88 9.75 2.83 -13.23
CA ILE A 88 10.35 3.10 -14.53
C ILE A 88 9.19 3.27 -15.54
N PRO A 89 9.16 4.37 -16.31
CA PRO A 89 8.17 4.52 -17.38
C PRO A 89 8.25 3.35 -18.35
N GLU A 90 7.10 2.75 -18.70
CA GLU A 90 7.06 1.69 -19.70
C GLU A 90 7.42 2.29 -21.08
N THR A 91 8.68 2.14 -21.48
CA THR A 91 9.20 2.66 -22.77
C THR A 91 8.98 1.69 -23.93
N ARG A 92 8.51 0.48 -23.64
CA ARG A 92 8.24 -0.54 -24.66
C ARG A 92 6.92 -0.23 -25.37
N PRO A 93 6.92 -0.08 -26.71
CA PRO A 93 5.67 -0.08 -27.46
C PRO A 93 5.00 -1.44 -27.22
N MET A 94 3.76 -1.45 -26.73
CA MET A 94 2.97 -2.67 -26.66
C MET A 94 2.80 -3.18 -28.09
N GLY A 95 3.61 -4.18 -28.45
CA GLY A 95 3.49 -4.90 -29.71
C GLY A 95 2.19 -5.67 -29.68
N TYR A 96 1.20 -5.18 -30.41
CA TYR A 96 0.00 -5.90 -30.79
C TYR A 96 0.23 -6.60 -32.12
#